data_AF-A0A5R8ZYJ1-F1
#
_entry.id   AF-A0A5R8ZYJ1-F1
#
_cell.length_a   1.000
_cell.length_b   1.000
_cell.length_c   1.000
_cell.angle_alpha   90.00
_cell.angle_beta   90.00
_cell.angle_gamma   90.00
#
_symmetry.space_group_name_H-M   'P 1'
#
loop_
_entity.id
_entity.type
_entity.pdbx_description
1 polymer ?
#
loop_
_entity_poly.entity_id
_entity_poly.type
_entity_poly.pdbx_seq_one_letter_code
_entity_poly.pdbx_strand_id
1 'polypeptide(L)'
;MGLLRLFLALSVIAGHAGSTVFGVNGIGALYAVNFFFIISGFYMAMVLNGKYSKIGNIQFYKSRVFRLFPAYYVGLVLMLLVYFDVVKGFFLSLTPISKMIYIFENAFIVGQDVSYVLCVKDISGLCVNPGSMSINPPAWSLAVELGFYLIAPFILRSKAKTFAFVFAGAVYLYLVNLIEFPFSGAGLVSRANFWTFGYYFYPSSFAFFGGGALAYHLSKSEVEPHYFLSLAALVLLSFAQTAMPFWHLLFFSMAVPALFRYTANNKLDRVIGELSYPVYIVHYPVLILLKKLSGDGVLLPYQLSLGTVVAISSIAIGLCVYYLIERKVSTFRHSEEFLDSAGLKSFSLAFYIPRIAFLVYLVIPVVVMAYVLWAQYSSKLPSQTPYDLTDDNWQGGINRSVAAFFVKSSAANAEVFRVGAKVSVGESGIRQIVRVVGVAPYMNIFVDGDLLDPKRSGYPNKITIIE
;
A
#
# COMPACT_ATOMS: atom_id res chain seq x y z
N MET A 1 14.77 -17.69 -14.07
CA MET A 1 14.76 -16.21 -14.17
C MET A 1 15.40 -15.58 -12.93
N GLY A 2 16.54 -16.07 -12.46
CA GLY A 2 17.20 -15.55 -11.28
C GLY A 2 18.07 -14.33 -11.56
N LEU A 3 18.79 -14.30 -12.69
CA LEU A 3 19.56 -13.13 -13.11
C LEU A 3 18.67 -11.91 -13.27
N LEU A 4 17.49 -12.07 -13.91
CA LEU A 4 16.48 -11.01 -14.00
C LEU A 4 16.06 -10.50 -12.62
N ARG A 5 15.75 -11.40 -11.67
CA ARG A 5 15.33 -11.01 -10.32
C ARG A 5 16.44 -10.28 -9.57
N LEU A 6 17.70 -10.72 -9.68
CA LEU A 6 18.81 -10.01 -9.07
C LEU A 6 19.00 -8.62 -9.72
N PHE A 7 18.92 -8.52 -11.04
CA PHE A 7 18.99 -7.25 -11.76
C PHE A 7 17.89 -6.26 -11.30
N LEU A 8 16.65 -6.74 -11.09
CA LEU A 8 15.57 -5.92 -10.52
C LEU A 8 15.87 -5.49 -9.08
N ALA A 9 16.45 -6.37 -8.25
CA ALA A 9 16.86 -6.01 -6.89
C ALA A 9 17.96 -4.92 -6.91
N LEU A 10 18.96 -5.05 -7.78
CA LEU A 10 20.01 -4.03 -7.95
C LEU A 10 19.46 -2.70 -8.48
N SER A 11 18.45 -2.75 -9.34
CA SER A 11 17.74 -1.57 -9.83
C SER A 11 17.00 -0.82 -8.69
N VAL A 12 16.40 -1.56 -7.75
CA VAL A 12 15.82 -0.97 -6.52
C VAL A 12 16.90 -0.31 -5.65
N ILE A 13 18.07 -0.96 -5.50
CA ILE A 13 19.20 -0.39 -4.76
C ILE A 13 19.64 0.94 -5.37
N ALA A 14 19.80 1.00 -6.71
CA ALA A 14 20.18 2.24 -7.40
C ALA A 14 19.18 3.37 -7.11
N GLY A 15 17.87 3.08 -7.19
CA GLY A 15 16.82 4.06 -6.91
C GLY A 15 16.83 4.59 -5.47
N HIS A 16 17.00 3.71 -4.47
CA HIS A 16 17.06 4.15 -3.06
C HIS A 16 18.37 4.83 -2.69
N ALA A 17 19.48 4.40 -3.30
CA ALA A 17 20.78 5.03 -3.11
C ALA A 17 20.87 6.42 -3.78
N GLY A 18 19.99 6.72 -4.74
CA GLY A 18 20.06 7.95 -5.54
C GLY A 18 21.33 8.04 -6.38
N SER A 19 21.95 6.90 -6.70
CA SER A 19 23.20 6.79 -7.44
C SER A 19 23.28 5.46 -8.18
N THR A 20 24.20 5.37 -9.15
CA THR A 20 24.34 4.20 -10.01
C THR A 20 24.81 2.96 -9.24
N VAL A 21 24.52 1.78 -9.78
CA VAL A 21 25.09 0.49 -9.34
C VAL A 21 25.95 -0.03 -10.49
N PHE A 22 27.26 -0.21 -10.25
CA PHE A 22 28.24 -0.58 -11.29
C PHE A 22 28.22 0.35 -12.51
N GLY A 23 28.00 1.66 -12.27
CA GLY A 23 27.97 2.67 -13.33
C GLY A 23 26.65 2.79 -14.10
N VAL A 24 25.65 1.96 -13.80
CA VAL A 24 24.33 1.99 -14.47
C VAL A 24 23.19 2.22 -13.46
N ASN A 25 22.11 2.89 -13.89
CA ASN A 25 20.91 3.08 -13.07
C ASN A 25 19.89 1.93 -13.20
N GLY A 26 19.97 1.13 -14.27
CA GLY A 26 19.04 0.02 -14.51
C GLY A 26 17.61 0.50 -14.74
N ILE A 27 16.64 -0.30 -14.26
CA ILE A 27 15.21 0.02 -14.34
C ILE A 27 14.83 0.91 -13.14
N GLY A 28 13.89 1.86 -13.31
CA GLY A 28 13.41 2.65 -12.19
C GLY A 28 12.88 1.77 -11.04
N ALA A 29 13.20 2.09 -9.79
CA ALA A 29 12.85 1.25 -8.64
C ALA A 29 11.34 0.93 -8.55
N LEU A 30 10.48 1.91 -8.87
CA LEU A 30 9.03 1.72 -8.92
C LEU A 30 8.60 0.66 -9.94
N TYR A 31 9.27 0.62 -11.09
CA TYR A 31 9.00 -0.35 -12.16
C TYR A 31 9.53 -1.72 -11.74
N ALA A 32 10.71 -1.76 -11.12
CA ALA A 32 11.31 -2.99 -10.65
C ALA A 32 10.43 -3.74 -9.63
N VAL A 33 9.81 -3.02 -8.69
CA VAL A 33 8.84 -3.59 -7.73
C VAL A 33 7.62 -4.17 -8.45
N ASN A 34 7.04 -3.43 -9.41
CA ASN A 34 5.91 -3.94 -10.19
C ASN A 34 6.29 -5.17 -11.04
N PHE A 35 7.50 -5.21 -11.58
CA PHE A 35 8.03 -6.38 -12.29
C PHE A 35 8.21 -7.59 -11.36
N PHE A 36 8.59 -7.39 -10.08
CA PHE A 36 8.54 -8.46 -9.09
C PHE A 36 7.12 -8.98 -8.86
N PHE A 37 6.10 -8.13 -8.80
CA PHE A 37 4.71 -8.58 -8.68
C PHE A 37 4.26 -9.41 -9.89
N ILE A 38 4.60 -9.01 -11.12
CA ILE A 38 4.32 -9.79 -12.33
C ILE A 38 5.01 -11.17 -12.26
N ILE A 39 6.30 -11.19 -11.93
CA ILE A 39 7.06 -12.46 -11.78
C ILE A 39 6.43 -13.34 -10.69
N SER A 40 6.05 -12.75 -9.55
CA SER A 40 5.40 -13.45 -8.44
C SER A 40 4.08 -14.07 -8.87
N GLY A 41 3.24 -13.34 -9.61
CA GLY A 41 1.99 -13.85 -10.18
C GLY A 41 2.17 -15.08 -11.06
N PHE A 42 3.14 -15.02 -11.98
CA PHE A 42 3.48 -16.15 -12.85
C PHE A 42 3.94 -17.37 -12.03
N TYR A 43 4.86 -17.18 -11.08
CA TYR A 43 5.34 -18.28 -10.23
C TYR A 43 4.23 -18.85 -9.35
N MET A 44 3.35 -18.03 -8.77
CA MET A 44 2.27 -18.52 -7.91
C MET A 44 1.25 -19.32 -8.71
N ALA A 45 0.86 -18.86 -9.90
CA ALA A 45 -0.01 -19.62 -10.78
C ALA A 45 0.62 -20.97 -11.18
N MET A 46 1.90 -20.98 -11.55
CA MET A 46 2.64 -22.20 -11.88
C MET A 46 2.74 -23.18 -10.71
N VAL A 47 3.11 -22.69 -9.53
CA VAL A 47 3.30 -23.52 -8.33
C VAL A 47 1.96 -24.12 -7.86
N LEU A 48 0.87 -23.35 -7.92
CA LEU A 48 -0.47 -23.81 -7.54
C LEU A 48 -1.06 -24.81 -8.52
N ASN A 49 -0.87 -24.62 -9.82
CA ASN A 49 -1.37 -25.54 -10.85
C ASN A 49 -0.44 -26.73 -11.13
N GLY A 50 0.81 -26.67 -10.64
CA GLY A 50 1.78 -27.76 -10.69
C GLY A 50 1.90 -28.46 -9.33
N LYS A 51 2.97 -28.13 -8.58
CA LYS A 51 3.37 -28.82 -7.33
C LYS A 51 2.26 -28.87 -6.27
N TYR A 52 1.45 -27.82 -6.13
CA TYR A 52 0.39 -27.73 -5.13
C TYR A 52 -1.02 -27.97 -5.69
N SER A 53 -1.13 -28.61 -6.87
CA SER A 53 -2.44 -28.93 -7.48
C SER A 53 -3.26 -29.90 -6.62
N LYS A 54 -2.59 -30.88 -6.01
CA LYS A 54 -3.18 -31.92 -5.14
C LYS A 54 -2.91 -31.70 -3.65
N ILE A 55 -2.21 -30.62 -3.28
CA ILE A 55 -1.83 -30.32 -1.90
C ILE A 55 -2.78 -29.26 -1.32
N GLY A 56 -3.06 -29.35 -0.02
CA GLY A 56 -3.88 -28.38 0.70
C GLY A 56 -3.30 -26.95 0.71
N ASN A 57 -4.18 -25.95 0.84
CA ASN A 57 -3.79 -24.54 0.84
C ASN A 57 -2.89 -24.18 2.05
N ILE A 58 -3.02 -24.88 3.17
CA ILE A 58 -2.23 -24.63 4.38
C ILE A 58 -0.74 -24.89 4.13
N GLN A 59 -0.38 -25.97 3.44
CA GLN A 59 1.00 -26.27 3.07
C GLN A 59 1.57 -25.20 2.14
N PHE A 60 0.75 -24.68 1.22
CA PHE A 60 1.12 -23.54 0.38
C PHE A 60 1.46 -22.32 1.24
N TYR A 61 0.57 -21.92 2.17
CA TYR A 61 0.80 -20.76 3.06
C TYR A 61 2.02 -20.96 3.95
N LYS A 62 2.18 -22.14 4.58
CA LYS A 62 3.39 -22.48 5.33
C LYS A 62 4.63 -22.27 4.46
N SER A 63 4.61 -22.79 3.23
CA SER A 63 5.76 -22.65 2.32
C SER A 63 6.08 -21.20 2.00
N ARG A 64 5.08 -20.30 1.97
CA ARG A 64 5.30 -18.87 1.74
C ARG A 64 5.83 -18.16 2.98
N VAL A 65 5.32 -18.48 4.16
CA VAL A 65 5.84 -17.94 5.44
C VAL A 65 7.33 -18.31 5.60
N PHE A 66 7.69 -19.58 5.44
CA PHE A 66 9.08 -20.02 5.49
C PHE A 66 9.93 -19.49 4.31
N ARG A 67 9.34 -18.90 3.25
CA ARG A 67 10.10 -18.24 2.18
C ARG A 67 10.56 -16.84 2.56
N LEU A 68 9.68 -16.09 3.23
CA LEU A 68 9.86 -14.66 3.45
C LEU A 68 10.47 -14.36 4.83
N PHE A 69 9.87 -14.91 5.88
CA PHE A 69 10.18 -14.50 7.25
C PHE A 69 11.66 -14.66 7.68
N PRO A 70 12.41 -15.71 7.29
CA PRO A 70 13.79 -15.86 7.75
C PRO A 70 14.70 -14.70 7.35
N ALA A 71 14.82 -14.38 6.06
CA ALA A 71 15.62 -13.23 5.63
C ALA A 71 15.00 -11.89 6.05
N TYR A 72 13.66 -11.79 6.14
CA TYR A 72 13.00 -10.60 6.68
C TYR A 72 13.47 -10.26 8.09
N TYR A 73 13.47 -11.24 9.00
CA TYR A 73 13.91 -11.01 10.38
C TYR A 73 15.38 -10.63 10.47
N VAL A 74 16.23 -11.16 9.59
CA VAL A 74 17.62 -10.67 9.49
C VAL A 74 17.65 -9.19 9.11
N GLY A 75 16.91 -8.79 8.07
CA GLY A 75 16.80 -7.39 7.68
C GLY A 75 16.24 -6.49 8.79
N LEU A 76 15.23 -6.97 9.53
CA LEU A 76 14.63 -6.26 10.66
C LEU A 76 15.64 -6.05 11.79
N VAL A 77 16.39 -7.09 12.18
CA VAL A 77 17.43 -7.00 13.20
C VAL A 77 18.53 -6.03 12.76
N LEU A 78 19.00 -6.12 11.51
CA LEU A 78 20.00 -5.19 10.99
C LEU A 78 19.51 -3.74 11.01
N MET A 79 18.24 -3.49 10.66
CA MET A 79 17.65 -2.14 10.78
C MET A 79 17.61 -1.65 12.22
N LEU A 80 17.18 -2.50 13.16
CA LEU A 80 17.16 -2.15 14.58
C LEU A 80 18.57 -1.85 15.10
N LEU A 81 19.60 -2.57 14.67
CA LEU A 81 20.98 -2.30 15.09
C LEU A 81 21.51 -0.95 14.60
N VAL A 82 21.16 -0.55 13.38
CA VAL A 82 21.70 0.65 12.75
C VAL A 82 20.86 1.90 13.04
N TYR A 83 19.55 1.73 13.25
CA TYR A 83 18.57 2.82 13.29
C TYR A 83 17.71 2.84 14.55
N PHE A 84 18.20 2.22 15.65
CA PHE A 84 17.45 2.05 16.90
C PHE A 84 16.88 3.36 17.48
N ASP A 85 17.69 4.40 17.57
CA ASP A 85 17.30 5.65 18.26
C ASP A 85 16.14 6.35 17.55
N VAL A 86 16.12 6.32 16.22
CA VAL A 86 15.03 6.89 15.42
C VAL A 86 13.77 6.04 15.54
N VAL A 87 13.91 4.70 15.49
CA VAL A 87 12.79 3.76 15.71
C VAL A 87 12.19 3.95 17.09
N LYS A 88 13.02 4.06 18.14
CA LYS A 88 12.60 4.31 19.52
C LYS A 88 11.88 5.65 19.65
N GLY A 89 12.44 6.72 19.08
CA GLY A 89 11.84 8.05 19.11
C GLY A 89 10.46 8.06 18.46
N PHE A 90 10.33 7.47 17.27
CA PHE A 90 9.04 7.33 16.58
C PHE A 90 8.07 6.45 17.38
N PHE A 91 8.50 5.29 17.87
CA PHE A 91 7.65 4.41 18.67
C PHE A 91 7.08 5.12 19.89
N LEU A 92 7.86 5.97 20.56
CA LEU A 92 7.42 6.72 21.73
C LEU A 92 6.38 7.79 21.40
N SER A 93 6.39 8.36 20.18
CA SER A 93 5.39 9.35 19.77
C SER A 93 4.03 8.74 19.44
N LEU A 94 3.92 7.42 19.28
CA LEU A 94 2.66 6.75 18.93
C LEU A 94 1.70 6.61 20.12
N THR A 95 0.39 6.66 19.84
CA THR A 95 -0.65 6.27 20.81
C THR A 95 -0.53 4.78 21.20
N PRO A 96 -1.10 4.33 22.33
CA PRO A 96 -1.07 2.92 22.73
C PRO A 96 -1.59 1.96 21.65
N ILE A 97 -2.69 2.31 20.98
CA ILE A 97 -3.27 1.50 19.88
C ILE A 97 -2.31 1.50 18.68
N SER A 98 -1.78 2.66 18.31
CA SER A 98 -0.82 2.78 17.20
C SER A 98 0.49 2.02 17.45
N LYS A 99 0.94 1.92 18.71
CA LYS A 99 2.07 1.05 19.09
C LYS A 99 1.77 -0.43 18.83
N MET A 100 0.56 -0.90 19.16
CA MET A 100 0.14 -2.28 18.88
C MET A 100 0.11 -2.56 17.38
N ILE A 101 -0.43 -1.63 16.59
CA ILE A 101 -0.43 -1.72 15.12
C ILE A 101 1.00 -1.78 14.59
N TYR A 102 1.87 -0.87 15.03
CA TYR A 102 3.26 -0.82 14.63
C TYR A 102 4.03 -2.10 14.91
N ILE A 103 3.88 -2.67 16.12
CA ILE A 103 4.50 -3.95 16.48
C ILE A 103 3.97 -5.08 15.61
N PHE A 104 2.64 -5.14 15.40
CA PHE A 104 2.02 -6.17 14.59
C PHE A 104 2.49 -6.12 13.13
N GLU A 105 2.47 -4.94 12.51
CA GLU A 105 2.88 -4.74 11.12
C GLU A 105 4.34 -5.13 10.88
N ASN A 106 5.23 -4.82 11.83
CA ASN A 106 6.66 -5.15 11.71
C ASN A 106 6.98 -6.60 12.14
N ALA A 107 6.19 -7.22 13.02
CA ALA A 107 6.39 -8.62 13.38
C ALA A 107 5.86 -9.57 12.28
N PHE A 108 4.73 -9.24 11.66
CA PHE A 108 4.02 -10.16 10.76
C PHE A 108 4.07 -9.76 9.29
N ILE A 109 4.61 -8.59 8.94
CA ILE A 109 4.62 -8.09 7.55
C ILE A 109 3.17 -7.95 7.01
N VAL A 110 2.19 -7.69 7.87
CA VAL A 110 0.77 -7.58 7.50
C VAL A 110 0.32 -6.14 7.73
N GLY A 111 -0.23 -5.49 6.71
CA GLY A 111 -0.88 -4.18 6.85
C GLY A 111 0.03 -2.97 6.65
N GLN A 112 1.33 -3.15 6.39
CA GLN A 112 2.26 -2.03 6.17
C GLN A 112 1.84 -1.14 4.98
N ASP A 113 1.26 -1.73 3.94
CA ASP A 113 0.70 -1.05 2.78
C ASP A 113 -0.65 -0.36 3.09
N VAL A 114 -1.45 -0.94 3.98
CA VAL A 114 -2.72 -0.35 4.44
C VAL A 114 -2.47 0.90 5.28
N SER A 115 -1.39 0.94 6.06
CA SER A 115 -0.97 2.12 6.81
C SER A 115 -0.63 3.33 5.92
N TYR A 116 -0.37 3.15 4.61
CA TYR A 116 -0.27 4.28 3.66
C TYR A 116 -1.60 4.98 3.41
N VAL A 117 -2.72 4.29 3.65
CA VAL A 117 -4.08 4.79 3.40
C VAL A 117 -4.76 5.19 4.71
N LEU A 118 -4.64 4.37 5.76
CA LEU A 118 -5.32 4.60 7.02
C LEU A 118 -4.54 5.55 7.93
N CYS A 119 -5.25 6.45 8.60
CA CYS A 119 -4.66 7.38 9.55
C CYS A 119 -4.27 6.67 10.86
N VAL A 120 -2.99 6.32 11.00
CA VAL A 120 -2.40 5.91 12.28
C VAL A 120 -1.96 7.15 13.03
N LYS A 121 -2.33 7.29 14.31
CA LYS A 121 -2.16 8.54 15.06
C LYS A 121 -0.97 8.54 16.02
N ASP A 122 -0.34 9.70 16.16
CA ASP A 122 0.56 10.00 17.27
C ASP A 122 -0.20 10.45 18.52
N ILE A 123 0.52 10.67 19.62
CA ILE A 123 -0.03 11.19 20.88
C ILE A 123 -0.67 12.58 20.76
N SER A 124 -0.35 13.35 19.71
CA SER A 124 -1.00 14.64 19.41
C SER A 124 -2.31 14.49 18.65
N GLY A 125 -2.66 13.26 18.24
CA GLY A 125 -3.86 12.94 17.48
C GLY A 125 -3.71 13.14 15.97
N LEU A 126 -2.51 13.46 15.49
CA LEU A 126 -2.21 13.67 14.07
C LEU A 126 -1.83 12.35 13.39
N CYS A 127 -2.19 12.21 12.11
CA CYS A 127 -1.76 11.05 11.32
C CYS A 127 -0.25 11.08 11.11
N VAL A 128 0.44 9.99 11.44
CA VAL A 128 1.88 9.88 11.25
C VAL A 128 2.24 9.64 9.79
N ASN A 129 3.51 9.85 9.45
CA ASN A 129 4.02 9.49 8.14
C ASN A 129 3.97 7.96 7.96
N PRO A 130 3.26 7.44 6.94
CA PRO A 130 3.10 6.00 6.77
C PRO A 130 4.41 5.26 6.47
N GLY A 131 5.38 5.92 5.83
CA GLY A 131 6.70 5.33 5.58
C GLY A 131 7.48 5.06 6.88
N SER A 132 7.14 5.74 7.98
CA SER A 132 7.74 5.51 9.29
C SER A 132 7.11 4.32 10.04
N MET A 133 5.96 3.81 9.59
CA MET A 133 5.30 2.64 10.17
C MET A 133 6.06 1.33 9.87
N SER A 134 6.95 1.32 8.87
CA SER A 134 7.80 0.18 8.55
C SER A 134 9.23 0.42 9.01
N ILE A 135 9.74 -0.42 9.92
CA ILE A 135 11.13 -0.36 10.41
C ILE A 135 12.12 -0.58 9.27
N ASN A 136 11.78 -1.46 8.33
CA ASN A 136 12.55 -1.69 7.11
C ASN A 136 11.68 -1.31 5.91
N PRO A 137 11.71 -0.04 5.44
CA PRO A 137 10.72 0.51 4.52
C PRO A 137 10.38 -0.36 3.30
N PRO A 138 11.33 -0.99 2.58
CA PRO A 138 11.00 -1.89 1.46
C PRO A 138 10.06 -3.07 1.81
N ALA A 139 9.86 -3.39 3.09
CA ALA A 139 8.97 -4.45 3.53
C ALA A 139 7.49 -4.20 3.21
N TRP A 140 7.07 -2.97 2.87
CA TRP A 140 5.70 -2.71 2.42
C TRP A 140 5.33 -3.56 1.20
N SER A 141 6.26 -3.79 0.26
CA SER A 141 5.97 -4.60 -0.93
C SER A 141 5.86 -6.09 -0.58
N LEU A 142 6.51 -6.53 0.50
CA LEU A 142 6.36 -7.89 1.03
C LEU A 142 5.00 -8.07 1.69
N ALA A 143 4.43 -7.02 2.30
CA ALA A 143 3.07 -7.05 2.83
C ALA A 143 2.04 -7.22 1.71
N VAL A 144 2.20 -6.48 0.60
CA VAL A 144 1.42 -6.68 -0.62
C VAL A 144 1.56 -8.10 -1.16
N GLU A 145 2.79 -8.63 -1.23
CA GLU A 145 3.05 -9.99 -1.69
C GLU A 145 2.41 -11.05 -0.77
N LEU A 146 2.42 -10.85 0.55
CA LEU A 146 1.75 -11.74 1.51
C LEU A 146 0.23 -11.73 1.32
N GLY A 147 -0.35 -10.56 1.04
CA GLY A 147 -1.76 -10.44 0.63
C GLY A 147 -2.07 -11.17 -0.68
N PHE A 148 -1.16 -11.13 -1.66
CA PHE A 148 -1.29 -11.92 -2.88
C PHE A 148 -1.21 -13.42 -2.64
N TYR A 149 -0.34 -13.85 -1.73
CA TYR A 149 -0.29 -15.25 -1.33
C TYR A 149 -1.59 -15.70 -0.68
N LEU A 150 -2.22 -14.88 0.16
CA LEU A 150 -3.52 -15.17 0.77
C LEU A 150 -4.61 -15.44 -0.27
N ILE A 151 -4.70 -14.61 -1.32
CA ILE A 151 -5.75 -14.75 -2.34
C ILE A 151 -5.43 -15.79 -3.43
N ALA A 152 -4.15 -16.11 -3.64
CA ALA A 152 -3.69 -16.88 -4.79
C ALA A 152 -4.36 -18.26 -4.94
N PRO A 153 -4.52 -19.09 -3.89
CA PRO A 153 -5.15 -20.41 -4.03
C PRO A 153 -6.62 -20.36 -4.47
N PHE A 154 -7.33 -19.26 -4.19
CA PHE A 154 -8.75 -19.10 -4.52
C PHE A 154 -8.98 -18.57 -5.94
N ILE A 155 -8.01 -17.82 -6.48
CA ILE A 155 -8.10 -17.14 -7.77
C ILE A 155 -7.28 -17.86 -8.84
N LEU A 156 -5.99 -18.12 -8.60
CA LEU A 156 -5.02 -18.44 -9.66
C LEU A 156 -5.10 -19.87 -10.21
N ARG A 157 -5.92 -20.74 -9.60
CA ARG A 157 -6.19 -22.09 -10.12
C ARG A 157 -7.10 -22.09 -11.35
N SER A 158 -7.83 -20.99 -11.59
CA SER A 158 -8.74 -20.87 -12.72
C SER A 158 -8.35 -19.68 -13.59
N LYS A 159 -8.25 -19.90 -14.90
CA LYS A 159 -8.03 -18.83 -15.88
C LYS A 159 -9.11 -17.74 -15.80
N ALA A 160 -10.38 -18.12 -15.65
CA ALA A 160 -11.50 -17.19 -15.61
C ALA A 160 -11.45 -16.30 -14.37
N LYS A 161 -11.15 -16.89 -13.20
CA LYS A 161 -10.97 -16.12 -11.95
C LYS A 161 -9.74 -15.22 -12.01
N THR A 162 -8.64 -15.71 -12.58
CA THR A 162 -7.41 -14.92 -12.77
C THR A 162 -7.68 -13.72 -13.66
N PHE A 163 -8.45 -13.91 -14.74
CA PHE A 163 -8.83 -12.83 -15.63
C PHE A 163 -9.78 -11.82 -14.96
N ALA A 164 -10.79 -12.28 -14.23
CA ALA A 164 -11.66 -11.42 -13.43
C ALA A 164 -10.88 -10.60 -12.39
N PHE A 165 -9.82 -11.17 -11.82
CA PHE A 165 -8.92 -10.47 -10.90
C PHE A 165 -8.09 -9.38 -11.61
N VAL A 166 -7.58 -9.64 -12.81
CA VAL A 166 -6.93 -8.60 -13.64
C VAL A 166 -7.91 -7.48 -13.97
N PHE A 167 -9.14 -7.84 -14.36
CA PHE A 167 -10.20 -6.87 -14.64
C PHE A 167 -10.54 -6.03 -13.42
N ALA A 168 -10.65 -6.63 -12.23
CA ALA A 168 -10.86 -5.90 -10.98
C ALA A 168 -9.72 -4.91 -10.69
N GLY A 169 -8.46 -5.29 -10.98
CA GLY A 169 -7.32 -4.37 -10.92
C GLY A 169 -7.42 -3.21 -11.91
N ALA A 170 -7.84 -3.47 -13.15
CA ALA A 170 -8.06 -2.44 -14.17
C ALA A 170 -9.17 -1.45 -13.76
N VAL A 171 -10.29 -1.96 -13.24
CA VAL A 171 -11.38 -1.13 -12.69
C VAL A 171 -10.87 -0.28 -11.54
N TYR A 172 -10.15 -0.87 -10.57
CA TYR A 172 -9.59 -0.11 -9.45
C TYR A 172 -8.67 1.02 -9.92
N LEU A 173 -7.73 0.74 -10.81
CA LEU A 173 -6.79 1.75 -11.33
C LEU A 173 -7.51 2.86 -12.11
N TYR A 174 -8.56 2.52 -12.86
CA TYR A 174 -9.42 3.53 -13.49
C TYR A 174 -10.14 4.39 -12.45
N LEU A 175 -10.70 3.79 -11.39
CA LEU A 175 -11.38 4.52 -10.31
C LEU A 175 -10.44 5.46 -9.53
N VAL A 176 -9.14 5.14 -9.44
CA VAL A 176 -8.15 6.05 -8.84
C VAL A 176 -8.10 7.40 -9.58
N ASN A 177 -8.37 7.45 -10.89
CA ASN A 177 -8.44 8.71 -11.63
C ASN A 177 -9.60 9.62 -11.19
N LEU A 178 -10.61 9.06 -10.51
CA LEU A 178 -11.74 9.83 -9.99
C LEU A 178 -11.40 10.49 -8.63
N ILE A 179 -10.28 10.10 -8.02
CA ILE A 179 -9.78 10.73 -6.79
C ILE A 179 -9.01 12.00 -7.15
N GLU A 180 -9.41 13.12 -6.58
CA GLU A 180 -8.65 14.37 -6.63
C GLU A 180 -7.44 14.31 -5.68
N PHE A 181 -6.25 14.62 -6.21
CA PHE A 181 -4.99 14.66 -5.46
C PHE A 181 -4.40 16.08 -5.43
N PRO A 182 -3.72 16.50 -4.34
CA PRO A 182 -3.49 15.75 -3.09
C PRO A 182 -4.77 15.63 -2.26
N PHE A 183 -5.04 14.42 -1.74
CA PHE A 183 -6.19 14.15 -0.89
C PHE A 183 -5.91 14.68 0.51
N SER A 184 -6.76 15.59 0.99
CA SER A 184 -6.60 16.29 2.28
C SER A 184 -6.83 15.41 3.52
N GLY A 185 -7.20 14.14 3.32
CA GLY A 185 -7.59 13.21 4.37
C GLY A 185 -9.08 13.34 4.72
N ALA A 186 -9.65 12.26 5.24
CA ALA A 186 -11.02 12.25 5.73
C ALA A 186 -11.12 11.25 6.89
N GLY A 187 -11.17 11.74 8.13
CA GLY A 187 -11.36 10.92 9.33
C GLY A 187 -10.41 9.73 9.43
N LEU A 188 -10.86 8.57 8.92
CA LEU A 188 -10.12 7.30 8.89
C LEU A 188 -9.00 7.25 7.85
N VAL A 189 -9.07 8.03 6.77
CA VAL A 189 -8.08 8.03 5.67
C VAL A 189 -7.12 9.21 5.84
N SER A 190 -5.83 8.93 5.79
CA SER A 190 -4.76 9.93 5.95
C SER A 190 -4.68 10.88 4.75
N ARG A 191 -3.94 11.97 4.91
CA ARG A 191 -3.49 12.77 3.77
C ARG A 191 -2.69 11.88 2.83
N ALA A 192 -3.00 11.95 1.54
CA ALA A 192 -2.46 11.03 0.56
C ALA A 192 -2.24 11.71 -0.79
N ASN A 193 -1.29 11.18 -1.56
CA ASN A 193 -1.07 11.57 -2.94
C ASN A 193 -1.43 10.42 -3.88
N PHE A 194 -1.29 10.64 -5.19
CA PHE A 194 -1.58 9.61 -6.19
C PHE A 194 -0.82 8.30 -5.90
N TRP A 195 0.45 8.37 -5.50
CA TRP A 195 1.27 7.19 -5.24
C TRP A 195 0.75 6.32 -4.09
N THR A 196 0.07 6.90 -3.10
CA THR A 196 -0.60 6.13 -2.04
C THR A 196 -1.56 5.10 -2.65
N PHE A 197 -2.46 5.52 -3.55
CA PHE A 197 -3.50 4.66 -4.11
C PHE A 197 -3.07 3.95 -5.39
N GLY A 198 -2.20 4.57 -6.18
CA GLY A 198 -1.73 4.06 -7.48
C GLY A 198 -0.47 3.19 -7.41
N TYR A 199 0.16 3.06 -6.23
CA TYR A 199 1.40 2.28 -6.07
C TYR A 199 1.52 1.54 -4.74
N TYR A 200 1.36 2.20 -3.59
CA TYR A 200 1.56 1.56 -2.29
C TYR A 200 0.39 0.68 -1.88
N PHE A 201 -0.84 1.15 -2.07
CA PHE A 201 -2.02 0.38 -1.73
C PHE A 201 -2.16 -0.82 -2.66
N TYR A 202 -2.22 -2.03 -2.09
CA TYR A 202 -2.16 -3.31 -2.81
C TYR A 202 -3.10 -3.50 -4.02
N PRO A 203 -4.31 -2.88 -4.10
CA PRO A 203 -5.21 -3.10 -5.24
C PRO A 203 -4.64 -2.54 -6.54
N SER A 204 -3.75 -1.54 -6.46
CA SER A 204 -3.01 -1.03 -7.61
C SER A 204 -2.17 -2.11 -8.30
N SER A 205 -1.72 -3.09 -7.52
CA SER A 205 -0.84 -4.15 -7.96
C SER A 205 -1.60 -5.39 -8.47
N PHE A 206 -2.94 -5.40 -8.43
CA PHE A 206 -3.78 -6.52 -8.92
C PHE A 206 -3.57 -6.80 -10.41
N ALA A 207 -3.52 -5.77 -11.25
CA ALA A 207 -3.30 -5.94 -12.68
C ALA A 207 -1.89 -6.49 -12.98
N PHE A 208 -0.89 -6.13 -12.18
CA PHE A 208 0.50 -6.59 -12.33
C PHE A 208 0.65 -8.05 -11.92
N PHE A 209 0.27 -8.39 -10.70
CA PHE A 209 0.30 -9.78 -10.22
C PHE A 209 -0.61 -10.69 -11.04
N GLY A 210 -1.84 -10.24 -11.32
CA GLY A 210 -2.78 -10.97 -12.17
C GLY A 210 -2.29 -11.15 -13.61
N GLY A 211 -1.62 -10.14 -14.18
CA GLY A 211 -1.06 -10.20 -15.54
C GLY A 211 -0.01 -11.29 -15.71
N GLY A 212 0.89 -11.42 -14.73
CA GLY A 212 1.85 -12.52 -14.69
C GLY A 212 1.20 -13.90 -14.53
N ALA A 213 0.18 -13.99 -13.67
CA ALA A 213 -0.59 -15.23 -13.49
C ALA A 213 -1.38 -15.61 -14.75
N LEU A 214 -1.94 -14.62 -15.46
CA LEU A 214 -2.63 -14.82 -16.73
C LEU A 214 -1.67 -15.27 -17.81
N ALA A 215 -0.47 -14.68 -17.89
CA ALA A 215 0.58 -15.11 -18.81
C ALA A 215 0.97 -16.58 -18.61
N TYR A 216 0.94 -17.09 -17.38
CA TYR A 216 1.10 -18.53 -17.12
C TYR A 216 -0.02 -19.35 -17.79
N HIS A 217 -1.29 -18.99 -17.57
CA HIS A 217 -2.42 -19.73 -18.14
C HIS A 217 -2.43 -19.71 -19.66
N LEU A 218 -2.18 -18.54 -20.27
CA LEU A 218 -2.09 -18.38 -21.73
C LEU A 218 -0.90 -19.16 -22.32
N SER A 219 0.20 -19.32 -21.57
CA SER A 219 1.33 -20.15 -22.01
C SER A 219 1.05 -21.66 -21.99
N LYS A 220 -0.07 -22.08 -21.39
CA LYS A 220 -0.42 -23.50 -21.17
C LYS A 220 -1.72 -23.93 -21.86
N SER A 221 -2.54 -23.00 -22.35
CA SER A 221 -3.85 -23.28 -22.93
C SER A 221 -4.02 -22.52 -24.23
N GLU A 222 -4.54 -23.19 -25.26
CA GLU A 222 -4.92 -22.59 -26.54
C GLU A 222 -6.26 -21.84 -26.49
N VAL A 223 -6.95 -21.85 -25.34
CA VAL A 223 -8.26 -21.22 -25.22
C VAL A 223 -8.13 -19.75 -24.88
N GLU A 224 -8.50 -18.92 -25.85
CA GLU A 224 -8.48 -17.46 -25.79
C GLU A 224 -9.34 -16.87 -24.65
N PRO A 225 -8.95 -15.73 -24.07
CA PRO A 225 -9.77 -14.99 -23.11
C PRO A 225 -11.02 -14.39 -23.78
N HIS A 226 -12.05 -14.11 -22.98
CA HIS A 226 -13.33 -13.60 -23.50
C HIS A 226 -13.18 -12.21 -24.14
N TYR A 227 -13.39 -12.11 -25.45
CA TYR A 227 -13.11 -10.93 -26.26
C TYR A 227 -13.61 -9.60 -25.67
N PHE A 228 -14.91 -9.50 -25.36
CA PHE A 228 -15.50 -8.25 -24.85
C PHE A 228 -14.91 -7.78 -23.52
N LEU A 229 -14.58 -8.73 -22.63
CA LEU A 229 -14.03 -8.40 -21.33
C LEU A 229 -12.53 -8.06 -21.45
N SER A 230 -11.83 -8.65 -22.42
CA SER A 230 -10.46 -8.25 -22.80
C SER A 230 -10.41 -6.86 -23.38
N LEU A 231 -11.35 -6.53 -24.27
CA LEU A 231 -11.47 -5.19 -24.84
C LEU A 231 -11.80 -4.17 -23.75
N ALA A 232 -12.74 -4.48 -22.85
CA ALA A 232 -13.06 -3.61 -21.72
C ALA A 232 -11.85 -3.39 -20.80
N ALA A 233 -11.11 -4.44 -20.45
CA ALA A 233 -9.89 -4.34 -19.65
C ALA A 233 -8.83 -3.46 -20.34
N LEU A 234 -8.63 -3.63 -21.65
CA LEU A 234 -7.71 -2.82 -22.44
C LEU A 234 -8.11 -1.35 -22.45
N VAL A 235 -9.39 -1.07 -22.70
CA VAL A 235 -9.93 0.30 -22.72
C VAL A 235 -9.75 0.95 -21.34
N LEU A 236 -10.13 0.27 -20.25
CA LEU A 236 -9.96 0.80 -18.90
C LEU A 236 -8.49 1.10 -18.56
N LEU A 237 -7.58 0.17 -18.88
CA LEU A 237 -6.15 0.35 -18.65
C LEU A 237 -5.53 1.47 -19.50
N SER A 238 -6.09 1.72 -20.68
CA SER A 238 -5.64 2.81 -21.55
C SER A 238 -5.91 4.20 -20.98
N PHE A 239 -6.95 4.32 -20.15
CA PHE A 239 -7.28 5.53 -19.43
C PHE A 239 -6.76 5.56 -17.98
N ALA A 240 -6.27 4.44 -17.45
CA ALA A 240 -5.78 4.35 -16.08
C ALA A 240 -4.43 5.07 -15.88
N GLN A 241 -4.32 5.91 -14.85
CA GLN A 241 -3.01 6.34 -14.37
C GLN A 241 -2.40 5.24 -13.50
N THR A 242 -1.15 4.91 -13.77
CA THR A 242 -0.44 3.80 -13.13
C THR A 242 1.01 4.18 -12.90
N ALA A 243 1.68 3.45 -12.00
CA ALA A 243 3.10 3.67 -11.73
C ALA A 243 4.02 3.44 -12.95
N MET A 244 3.55 2.69 -13.94
CA MET A 244 4.23 2.46 -15.21
C MET A 244 3.19 2.27 -16.33
N PRO A 245 3.42 2.76 -17.56
CA PRO A 245 2.42 2.65 -18.63
C PRO A 245 1.99 1.21 -18.91
N PHE A 246 0.71 0.99 -19.19
CA PHE A 246 0.13 -0.37 -19.29
C PHE A 246 0.81 -1.24 -20.34
N TRP A 247 1.33 -0.65 -21.43
CA TRP A 247 2.07 -1.40 -22.45
C TRP A 247 3.36 -2.02 -21.90
N HIS A 248 4.05 -1.39 -20.95
CA HIS A 248 5.20 -2.00 -20.28
C HIS A 248 4.78 -3.23 -19.46
N LEU A 249 3.62 -3.18 -18.81
CA LEU A 249 3.04 -4.32 -18.08
C LEU A 249 2.75 -5.46 -19.04
N LEU A 250 2.10 -5.16 -20.18
CA LEU A 250 1.74 -6.13 -21.19
C LEU A 250 2.99 -6.82 -21.77
N PHE A 251 3.94 -6.03 -22.28
CA PHE A 251 5.17 -6.57 -22.87
C PHE A 251 5.97 -7.42 -21.88
N PHE A 252 6.12 -6.94 -20.64
CA PHE A 252 6.86 -7.69 -19.64
C PHE A 252 6.14 -8.99 -19.24
N SER A 253 4.81 -8.94 -19.03
CA SER A 253 4.01 -10.13 -18.70
C SER A 253 4.09 -11.18 -19.81
N MET A 254 4.03 -10.76 -21.08
CA MET A 254 4.16 -11.66 -22.24
C MET A 254 5.57 -12.23 -22.40
N ALA A 255 6.61 -11.49 -21.98
CA ALA A 255 8.00 -11.96 -22.03
C ALA A 255 8.31 -13.02 -20.95
N VAL A 256 7.64 -12.96 -19.79
CA VAL A 256 7.92 -13.84 -18.64
C VAL A 256 7.86 -15.33 -18.99
N PRO A 257 6.83 -15.88 -19.68
CA PRO A 257 6.82 -17.28 -20.08
C PRO A 257 8.03 -17.69 -20.94
N ALA A 258 8.44 -16.85 -21.89
CA ALA A 258 9.60 -17.12 -22.74
C ALA A 258 10.90 -17.12 -21.92
N LEU A 259 11.12 -16.08 -21.12
CA LEU A 259 12.28 -15.97 -20.23
C LEU A 259 12.35 -17.14 -19.24
N PHE A 260 11.21 -17.59 -18.73
CA PHE A 260 11.14 -18.75 -17.86
C PHE A 260 11.61 -20.02 -18.58
N ARG A 261 11.13 -20.29 -19.81
CA ARG A 261 11.53 -21.49 -20.57
C ARG A 261 13.05 -21.59 -20.75
N TYR A 262 13.72 -20.48 -21.09
CA TYR A 262 15.18 -20.46 -21.29
C TYR A 262 15.98 -20.63 -19.99
N THR A 263 15.42 -20.18 -18.86
CA THR A 263 16.15 -20.14 -17.59
C THR A 263 15.78 -21.25 -16.62
N ALA A 264 14.69 -22.00 -16.87
CA ALA A 264 14.15 -23.00 -15.94
C ALA A 264 15.15 -24.12 -15.59
N ASN A 265 16.00 -24.53 -16.54
CA ASN A 265 16.95 -25.63 -16.37
C ASN A 265 18.36 -25.17 -15.95
N ASN A 266 18.59 -23.86 -15.81
CA ASN A 266 19.91 -23.33 -15.47
C ASN A 266 20.10 -23.28 -13.94
N LYS A 267 21.00 -24.14 -13.42
CA LYS A 267 21.30 -24.23 -11.98
C LYS A 267 21.92 -22.95 -11.43
N LEU A 268 22.82 -22.30 -12.18
CA LEU A 268 23.46 -21.05 -11.76
C LEU A 268 22.43 -19.92 -11.68
N ASP A 269 21.60 -19.78 -12.71
CA ASP A 269 20.49 -18.82 -12.69
C ASP A 269 19.56 -19.05 -11.50
N ARG A 270 19.25 -20.32 -11.17
CA ARG A 270 18.44 -20.63 -9.97
C ARG A 270 19.09 -20.12 -8.68
N VAL A 271 20.39 -20.36 -8.48
CA VAL A 271 21.13 -19.90 -7.29
C VAL A 271 21.15 -18.37 -7.22
N ILE A 272 21.45 -17.68 -8.33
CA ILE A 272 21.40 -16.22 -8.43
C ILE A 272 19.99 -15.71 -8.05
N GLY A 273 18.96 -16.42 -8.49
CA GLY A 273 17.58 -16.09 -8.16
C GLY A 273 17.24 -16.20 -6.68
N GLU A 274 17.81 -17.17 -5.96
CA GLU A 274 17.58 -17.30 -4.52
C GLU A 274 18.23 -16.14 -3.73
N LEU A 275 19.31 -15.56 -4.25
CA LEU A 275 20.02 -14.43 -3.67
C LEU A 275 19.24 -13.10 -3.79
N SER A 276 18.38 -12.97 -4.80
CA SER A 276 17.63 -11.71 -5.05
C SER A 276 16.84 -11.21 -3.83
N TYR A 277 16.22 -12.12 -3.08
CA TYR A 277 15.40 -11.75 -1.92
C TYR A 277 16.23 -11.30 -0.70
N PRO A 278 17.24 -12.08 -0.23
CA PRO A 278 18.17 -11.59 0.80
C PRO A 278 18.82 -10.25 0.45
N VAL A 279 19.30 -10.07 -0.79
CA VAL A 279 19.87 -8.79 -1.25
C VAL A 279 18.84 -7.67 -1.16
N TYR A 280 17.61 -7.93 -1.61
CA TYR A 280 16.52 -6.97 -1.54
C TYR A 280 16.16 -6.57 -0.11
N ILE A 281 16.21 -7.46 0.88
CA ILE A 281 15.75 -7.07 2.23
C ILE A 281 16.84 -6.42 3.08
N VAL A 282 18.11 -6.73 2.81
CA VAL A 282 19.26 -6.17 3.58
C VAL A 282 19.77 -4.85 3.02
N HIS A 283 19.42 -4.47 1.78
CA HIS A 283 20.01 -3.27 1.18
C HIS A 283 19.69 -1.97 1.91
N TYR A 284 18.51 -1.87 2.51
CA TYR A 284 18.11 -0.64 3.19
C TYR A 284 18.88 -0.44 4.51
N PRO A 285 19.01 -1.44 5.41
CA PRO A 285 19.90 -1.30 6.57
C PRO A 285 21.35 -0.99 6.19
N VAL A 286 21.87 -1.62 5.12
CA VAL A 286 23.21 -1.32 4.59
C VAL A 286 23.30 0.13 4.11
N LEU A 287 22.28 0.61 3.39
CA LEU A 287 22.22 1.98 2.89
C LEU A 287 22.21 3.00 4.02
N ILE A 288 21.40 2.79 5.06
CA ILE A 288 21.34 3.67 6.22
C ILE A 288 22.68 3.69 6.96
N LEU A 289 23.32 2.54 7.15
CA LEU A 289 24.63 2.44 7.78
C LEU A 289 25.68 3.23 7.01
N LEU A 290 25.75 3.04 5.69
CA LEU A 290 26.74 3.72 4.85
C LEU A 290 26.49 5.23 4.76
N LYS A 291 25.22 5.68 4.75
CA LYS A 291 24.88 7.10 4.83
C LYS A 291 25.32 7.72 6.16
N LYS A 292 25.12 7.01 7.28
CA LYS A 292 25.58 7.46 8.60
C LYS A 292 27.11 7.60 8.63
N LEU A 293 27.84 6.57 8.21
CA LEU A 293 29.31 6.58 8.16
C LEU A 293 29.88 7.67 7.24
N SER A 294 29.24 7.91 6.09
CA SER A 294 29.66 8.97 5.17
C SER A 294 29.44 10.37 5.77
N GLY A 295 28.36 10.55 6.55
CA GLY A 295 28.09 11.77 7.30
C GLY A 295 29.10 12.03 8.42
N ASP A 296 29.63 10.97 9.03
CA ASP A 296 30.66 11.01 10.07
C ASP A 296 32.10 11.18 9.51
N GLY A 297 32.23 11.49 8.21
CA GLY A 297 33.52 11.79 7.57
C GLY A 297 34.31 10.57 7.09
N VAL A 298 33.72 9.36 7.09
CA VAL A 298 34.35 8.18 6.47
C VAL A 298 34.32 8.34 4.95
N LEU A 299 35.50 8.45 4.33
CA LEU A 299 35.64 8.52 2.88
C LEU A 299 35.26 7.17 2.25
N LEU A 300 34.14 7.15 1.52
CA LEU A 300 33.88 6.07 0.56
C LEU A 300 34.97 6.09 -0.53
N PRO A 301 35.34 4.93 -1.11
CA PRO A 301 36.27 4.90 -2.22
C PRO A 301 35.80 5.88 -3.30
N TYR A 302 36.59 6.93 -3.58
CA TYR A 302 36.21 8.06 -4.44
C TYR A 302 35.71 7.64 -5.84
N GLN A 303 36.07 6.44 -6.27
CA GLN A 303 35.74 5.87 -7.58
C GLN A 303 34.43 5.06 -7.61
N LEU A 304 33.84 4.72 -6.46
CA LEU A 304 32.63 3.90 -6.40
C LEU A 304 31.43 4.72 -5.91
N SER A 305 30.33 4.65 -6.64
CA SER A 305 29.06 5.23 -6.21
C SER A 305 28.53 4.53 -4.95
N LEU A 306 27.76 5.27 -4.14
CA LEU A 306 27.09 4.71 -2.95
C LEU A 306 26.25 3.48 -3.31
N GLY A 307 25.50 3.52 -4.41
CA GLY A 307 24.72 2.39 -4.92
C GLY A 307 25.58 1.15 -5.16
N THR A 308 26.78 1.31 -5.72
CA THR A 308 27.71 0.18 -5.96
C THR A 308 28.20 -0.44 -4.65
N VAL A 309 28.57 0.39 -3.67
CA VAL A 309 29.02 -0.10 -2.35
C VAL A 309 27.88 -0.82 -1.64
N VAL A 310 26.67 -0.24 -1.64
CA VAL A 310 25.47 -0.87 -1.07
C VAL A 310 25.18 -2.20 -1.76
N ALA A 311 25.28 -2.27 -3.10
CA ALA A 311 25.04 -3.49 -3.86
C ALA A 311 26.04 -4.60 -3.48
N ILE A 312 27.34 -4.30 -3.45
CA ILE A 312 28.39 -5.27 -3.08
C ILE A 312 28.18 -5.77 -1.66
N SER A 313 27.98 -4.86 -0.69
CA SER A 313 27.74 -5.21 0.70
C SER A 313 26.46 -6.03 0.88
N SER A 314 25.38 -5.68 0.17
CA SER A 314 24.12 -6.41 0.22
C SER A 314 24.22 -7.81 -0.41
N ILE A 315 24.99 -7.95 -1.49
CA ILE A 315 25.31 -9.26 -2.10
C ILE A 315 26.10 -10.11 -1.11
N ALA A 316 27.13 -9.56 -0.47
CA ALA A 316 27.94 -10.28 0.50
C ALA A 316 27.10 -10.77 1.69
N ILE A 317 26.33 -9.88 2.32
CA ILE A 317 25.43 -10.23 3.44
C ILE A 317 24.35 -11.20 2.97
N GLY A 318 23.77 -10.97 1.79
CA GLY A 318 22.75 -11.84 1.18
C GLY A 318 23.27 -13.26 0.94
N LEU A 319 24.53 -13.43 0.53
CA LEU A 319 25.17 -14.73 0.40
C LEU A 319 25.30 -15.43 1.76
N CYS A 320 25.72 -14.71 2.80
CA CYS A 320 25.76 -15.25 4.16
C CYS A 320 24.37 -15.72 4.62
N VAL A 321 23.34 -14.88 4.46
CA VAL A 321 21.95 -15.24 4.79
C VAL A 321 21.49 -16.46 3.98
N TYR A 322 21.85 -16.51 2.69
CA TYR A 322 21.48 -17.62 1.82
C TYR A 322 22.07 -18.95 2.31
N TYR A 323 23.38 -19.01 2.52
CA TYR A 323 24.05 -20.26 2.89
C TYR A 323 23.76 -20.71 4.32
N LEU A 324 23.63 -19.76 5.26
CA LEU A 324 23.42 -20.07 6.67
C LEU A 324 21.96 -20.40 7.00
N ILE A 325 21.01 -19.74 6.33
CA ILE A 325 19.58 -19.77 6.67
C ILE A 325 18.74 -20.29 5.50
N GLU A 326 18.65 -19.53 4.40
CA GLU A 326 17.66 -19.80 3.33
C GLU A 326 17.86 -21.17 2.67
N ARG A 327 19.11 -21.63 2.50
CA ARG A 327 19.38 -22.93 1.90
C ARG A 327 18.79 -24.06 2.76
N LYS A 328 18.97 -24.00 4.09
CA LYS A 328 18.42 -25.00 5.02
C LYS A 328 16.89 -24.97 5.02
N VAL A 329 16.32 -23.77 5.09
CA VAL A 329 14.86 -23.57 5.05
C VAL A 329 14.27 -24.03 3.72
N SER A 330 14.94 -23.77 2.61
CA SER A 330 14.54 -24.21 1.29
C SER A 330 14.54 -25.74 1.20
N THR A 331 15.59 -26.42 1.67
CA THR A 331 15.62 -27.89 1.73
C THR A 331 14.45 -28.43 2.56
N PHE A 332 14.20 -27.87 3.74
CA PHE A 332 13.07 -28.28 4.59
C PHE A 332 11.71 -28.11 3.90
N ARG A 333 11.45 -26.96 3.26
CA ARG A 333 10.18 -26.70 2.54
C ARG A 333 9.91 -27.64 1.34
N HIS A 334 10.94 -28.36 0.89
CA HIS A 334 10.84 -29.31 -0.21
C HIS A 334 10.89 -30.77 0.25
N SER A 335 11.03 -31.04 1.55
CA SER A 335 10.98 -32.40 2.09
C SER A 335 9.57 -32.99 1.99
N GLU A 336 9.50 -34.32 1.96
CA GLU A 336 8.22 -35.04 2.01
C GLU A 336 7.48 -34.76 3.32
N GLU A 337 8.20 -34.72 4.45
CA GLU A 337 7.67 -34.36 5.77
C GLU A 337 6.92 -33.01 5.76
N PHE A 338 7.44 -32.01 5.04
CA PHE A 338 6.78 -30.70 4.96
C PHE A 338 5.51 -30.72 4.10
N LEU A 339 5.54 -31.53 3.03
CA LEU A 339 4.45 -31.62 2.06
C LEU A 339 3.37 -32.61 2.49
N ASP A 340 3.69 -33.52 3.40
CA ASP A 340 2.73 -34.46 3.94
C ASP A 340 1.60 -33.70 4.67
N SER A 341 0.39 -34.11 4.32
CA SER A 341 -0.86 -33.55 4.85
C SER A 341 -1.56 -34.56 5.76
N ALA A 342 -0.96 -35.74 5.98
CA ALA A 342 -1.41 -36.80 6.87
C ALA A 342 -1.47 -36.32 8.33
N GLY A 343 -2.52 -35.58 8.66
CA GLY A 343 -2.75 -35.10 10.03
C GLY A 343 -3.82 -34.01 10.14
N LEU A 344 -4.10 -33.25 9.09
CA LEU A 344 -5.14 -32.21 9.14
C LEU A 344 -6.52 -32.77 8.74
N LYS A 345 -6.94 -33.88 9.37
CA LYS A 345 -8.33 -34.31 9.39
C LYS A 345 -8.99 -33.75 10.65
N SER A 346 -9.63 -32.59 10.56
CA SER A 346 -10.74 -32.18 11.43
C SER A 346 -11.27 -30.80 10.99
N PHE A 347 -12.58 -30.62 11.14
CA PHE A 347 -13.34 -29.36 11.11
C PHE A 347 -12.74 -28.31 12.08
N SER A 348 -11.58 -27.76 11.77
CA SER A 348 -10.93 -26.72 12.58
C SER A 348 -11.15 -25.34 11.98
N LEU A 349 -11.23 -24.33 12.85
CA LEU A 349 -11.33 -22.91 12.51
C LEU A 349 -10.29 -22.47 11.45
N ALA A 350 -9.13 -23.15 11.41
CA ALA A 350 -8.04 -22.93 10.46
C ALA A 350 -8.43 -23.07 8.98
N PHE A 351 -9.53 -23.75 8.65
CA PHE A 351 -10.00 -23.85 7.25
C PHE A 351 -10.85 -22.64 6.82
N TYR A 352 -11.57 -22.02 7.76
CA TYR A 352 -12.42 -20.86 7.50
C TYR A 352 -11.65 -19.54 7.54
N ILE A 353 -10.62 -19.44 8.40
CA ILE A 353 -9.80 -18.23 8.55
C ILE A 353 -9.27 -17.72 7.20
N PRO A 354 -8.64 -18.53 6.32
CA PRO A 354 -8.15 -18.04 5.03
C PRO A 354 -9.26 -17.55 4.10
N ARG A 355 -10.47 -18.12 4.18
CA ARG A 355 -11.62 -17.69 3.36
C ARG A 355 -12.16 -16.35 3.83
N ILE A 356 -12.28 -16.16 5.15
CA ILE A 356 -12.72 -14.88 5.73
C ILE A 356 -11.68 -13.81 5.42
N ALA A 357 -10.40 -14.09 5.65
CA ALA A 357 -9.31 -13.17 5.34
C ALA A 357 -9.28 -12.81 3.84
N PHE A 358 -9.49 -13.79 2.96
CA PHE A 358 -9.65 -13.56 1.51
C PHE A 358 -10.79 -12.58 1.20
N LEU A 359 -11.98 -12.78 1.78
CA LEU A 359 -13.12 -11.89 1.56
C LEU A 359 -12.86 -10.48 2.08
N VAL A 360 -12.33 -10.36 3.30
CA VAL A 360 -11.97 -9.06 3.90
C VAL A 360 -10.95 -8.34 3.02
N TYR A 361 -9.92 -9.03 2.54
CA TYR A 361 -8.89 -8.47 1.66
C TYR A 361 -9.45 -7.98 0.31
N LEU A 362 -10.52 -8.59 -0.23
CA LEU A 362 -11.15 -8.08 -1.46
C LEU A 362 -12.17 -6.95 -1.21
N VAL A 363 -12.72 -6.84 0.00
CA VAL A 363 -13.72 -5.83 0.36
C VAL A 363 -13.09 -4.49 0.76
N ILE A 364 -11.96 -4.50 1.47
CA ILE A 364 -11.25 -3.29 1.92
C ILE A 364 -11.09 -2.23 0.81
N PRO A 365 -10.65 -2.56 -0.42
CA PRO A 365 -10.44 -1.58 -1.47
C PRO A 365 -11.73 -0.89 -1.90
N VAL A 366 -12.82 -1.65 -1.94
CA VAL A 366 -14.15 -1.15 -2.33
C VAL A 366 -14.66 -0.18 -1.27
N VAL A 367 -14.54 -0.55 0.01
CA VAL A 367 -14.97 0.29 1.14
C VAL A 367 -14.16 1.58 1.20
N VAL A 368 -12.83 1.48 1.09
CA VAL A 368 -11.93 2.64 1.09
C VAL A 368 -12.23 3.56 -0.09
N MET A 369 -12.34 3.02 -1.31
CA MET A 369 -12.61 3.81 -2.50
C MET A 369 -13.98 4.51 -2.40
N ALA A 370 -15.02 3.79 -1.98
CA ALA A 370 -16.34 4.38 -1.79
C ALA A 370 -16.33 5.50 -0.73
N TYR A 371 -15.62 5.28 0.38
CA TYR A 371 -15.48 6.29 1.43
C TYR A 371 -14.75 7.55 0.95
N VAL A 372 -13.66 7.39 0.20
CA VAL A 372 -12.89 8.53 -0.35
C VAL A 372 -13.73 9.32 -1.35
N LEU A 373 -14.34 8.64 -2.33
CA LEU A 373 -15.18 9.30 -3.32
C LEU A 373 -16.38 10.01 -2.69
N TRP A 374 -17.01 9.37 -1.70
CA TRP A 374 -18.07 10.01 -0.93
C TRP A 374 -17.58 11.23 -0.14
N ALA A 375 -16.42 11.16 0.51
CA ALA A 375 -15.85 12.28 1.24
C ALA A 375 -15.51 13.46 0.32
N GLN A 376 -14.96 13.19 -0.87
CA GLN A 376 -14.66 14.20 -1.88
C GLN A 376 -15.94 14.83 -2.44
N TYR A 377 -16.92 14.02 -2.80
CA TYR A 377 -18.22 14.51 -3.25
C TYR A 377 -18.89 15.38 -2.17
N SER A 378 -18.90 14.92 -0.92
CA SER A 378 -19.47 15.66 0.21
C SER A 378 -18.74 16.97 0.48
N SER A 379 -17.44 17.06 0.20
CA SER A 379 -16.66 18.30 0.37
C SER A 379 -17.00 19.39 -0.67
N LYS A 380 -17.58 19.00 -1.81
CA LYS A 380 -18.06 19.92 -2.86
C LYS A 380 -19.45 20.48 -2.58
N LEU A 381 -20.15 19.94 -1.58
CA LEU A 381 -21.45 20.45 -1.16
C LEU A 381 -21.27 21.46 -0.02
N PRO A 382 -22.00 22.59 -0.03
CA PRO A 382 -22.05 23.48 1.11
C PRO A 382 -22.59 22.74 2.35
N SER A 383 -22.07 23.10 3.52
CA SER A 383 -22.50 22.56 4.80
C SER A 383 -23.95 22.94 5.07
N GLN A 384 -24.78 21.93 5.30
CA GLN A 384 -26.21 22.09 5.59
C GLN A 384 -26.52 22.19 7.08
N THR A 385 -25.53 22.06 7.95
CA THR A 385 -25.66 22.17 9.41
C THR A 385 -24.38 22.81 9.96
N PRO A 386 -24.42 23.44 11.15
CA PRO A 386 -23.21 23.79 11.87
C PRO A 386 -22.39 22.52 12.14
N TYR A 387 -21.08 22.69 12.31
CA TYR A 387 -20.21 21.58 12.66
C TYR A 387 -20.47 21.13 14.12
N ASP A 388 -20.59 19.82 14.33
CA ASP A 388 -20.85 19.26 15.66
C ASP A 388 -19.60 19.33 16.56
N LEU A 389 -19.45 20.46 17.25
CA LEU A 389 -18.43 20.68 18.27
C LEU A 389 -19.05 21.36 19.49
N THR A 390 -18.76 20.82 20.65
CA THR A 390 -19.09 21.44 21.94
C THR A 390 -17.83 21.48 22.80
N ASP A 391 -17.44 22.68 23.21
CA ASP A 391 -16.31 22.98 24.08
C ASP A 391 -16.61 24.22 24.95
N ASP A 392 -15.58 24.82 25.53
CA ASP A 392 -15.67 26.01 26.37
C ASP A 392 -16.23 27.24 25.62
N ASN A 393 -16.04 27.31 24.30
CA ASN A 393 -16.42 28.46 23.46
C ASN A 393 -17.63 28.16 22.56
N TRP A 394 -17.88 26.88 22.25
CA TRP A 394 -18.87 26.44 21.28
C TRP A 394 -19.85 25.44 21.88
N GLN A 395 -21.09 25.46 21.40
CA GLN A 395 -22.11 24.46 21.71
C GLN A 395 -22.85 24.08 20.43
N GLY A 396 -22.72 22.82 20.01
CA GLY A 396 -23.28 22.36 18.73
C GLY A 396 -22.84 23.20 17.54
N GLY A 397 -21.62 23.73 17.54
CA GLY A 397 -21.11 24.60 16.47
C GLY A 397 -21.54 26.06 16.52
N ILE A 398 -22.28 26.50 17.56
CA ILE A 398 -22.66 27.89 17.82
C ILE A 398 -21.76 28.50 18.88
N ASN A 399 -21.28 29.72 18.65
CA ASN A 399 -20.40 30.39 19.60
C ASN A 399 -21.20 30.90 20.80
N ARG A 400 -20.66 30.72 22.01
CA ARG A 400 -21.32 31.11 23.26
C ARG A 400 -21.29 32.62 23.54
N SER A 401 -20.40 33.36 22.91
CA SER A 401 -20.11 34.76 23.25
C SER A 401 -20.29 35.74 22.09
N VAL A 402 -20.39 35.26 20.85
CA VAL A 402 -20.61 36.08 19.66
C VAL A 402 -21.65 35.42 18.73
N ALA A 403 -22.36 36.22 17.94
CA ALA A 403 -23.32 35.71 16.95
C ALA A 403 -22.57 35.06 15.78
N ALA A 404 -22.17 33.81 15.98
CA ALA A 404 -21.39 33.06 15.02
C ALA A 404 -21.69 31.57 15.09
N PHE A 405 -21.55 30.91 13.95
CA PHE A 405 -21.48 29.47 13.83
C PHE A 405 -20.25 29.12 13.01
N PHE A 406 -19.81 27.86 13.03
CA PHE A 406 -18.73 27.45 12.14
C PHE A 406 -19.07 26.19 11.37
N VAL A 407 -18.46 26.11 10.19
CA VAL A 407 -18.57 25.02 9.23
C VAL A 407 -17.18 24.48 8.91
N LYS A 408 -17.08 23.31 8.27
CA LYS A 408 -15.77 22.84 7.77
C LYS A 408 -15.24 23.82 6.73
N SER A 409 -13.93 24.05 6.71
CA SER A 409 -13.34 24.82 5.61
C SER A 409 -13.37 23.99 4.33
N SER A 410 -14.14 24.44 3.32
CA SER A 410 -14.17 23.86 1.97
C SER A 410 -14.36 24.96 0.93
N ALA A 411 -14.00 24.69 -0.33
CA ALA A 411 -14.23 25.63 -1.43
C ALA A 411 -15.73 25.95 -1.58
N ALA A 412 -16.59 24.93 -1.47
CA ALA A 412 -18.05 25.10 -1.53
C ALA A 412 -18.58 26.00 -0.40
N ASN A 413 -18.06 25.85 0.81
CA ASN A 413 -18.43 26.75 1.92
C ASN A 413 -17.89 28.16 1.72
N ALA A 414 -16.67 28.32 1.21
CA ALA A 414 -16.09 29.63 0.93
C ALA A 414 -16.86 30.41 -0.15
N GLU A 415 -17.40 29.69 -1.14
CA GLU A 415 -18.19 30.28 -2.23
C GLU A 415 -19.55 30.80 -1.73
N VAL A 416 -20.21 30.04 -0.86
CA VAL A 416 -21.58 30.33 -0.45
C VAL A 416 -21.66 31.15 0.85
N PHE A 417 -20.81 30.86 1.85
CA PHE A 417 -20.74 31.63 3.10
C PHE A 417 -19.79 32.82 2.95
N ARG A 418 -20.21 33.83 2.19
CA ARG A 418 -19.46 35.08 1.96
C ARG A 418 -20.12 36.27 2.66
N VAL A 419 -19.31 37.28 3.00
CA VAL A 419 -19.80 38.53 3.58
C VAL A 419 -20.88 39.13 2.68
N GLY A 420 -22.02 39.50 3.26
CA GLY A 420 -23.20 40.02 2.56
C GLY A 420 -24.26 38.96 2.21
N ALA A 421 -23.93 37.67 2.21
CA ALA A 421 -24.92 36.62 1.97
C ALA A 421 -25.90 36.50 3.14
N LYS A 422 -27.14 36.10 2.85
CA LYS A 422 -28.18 35.87 3.87
C LYS A 422 -28.31 34.38 4.16
N VAL A 423 -28.43 34.04 5.44
CA VAL A 423 -28.55 32.67 5.92
C VAL A 423 -29.63 32.56 6.99
N SER A 424 -30.29 31.42 7.07
CA SER A 424 -31.13 31.02 8.20
C SER A 424 -30.48 29.83 8.89
N VAL A 425 -30.26 29.92 10.20
CA VAL A 425 -29.58 28.88 10.99
C VAL A 425 -30.56 28.32 12.02
N GLY A 426 -31.18 27.19 11.68
CA GLY A 426 -32.30 26.62 12.44
C GLY A 426 -33.44 27.62 12.54
N GLU A 427 -33.93 27.88 13.75
CA GLU A 427 -35.04 28.81 14.02
C GLU A 427 -34.58 30.25 14.34
N SER A 428 -33.33 30.61 14.07
CA SER A 428 -32.81 31.96 14.36
C SER A 428 -33.47 33.06 13.53
N GLY A 429 -34.22 32.71 12.49
CA GLY A 429 -34.61 33.63 11.42
C GLY A 429 -33.44 33.99 10.51
N ILE A 430 -33.70 34.86 9.55
CA ILE A 430 -32.73 35.29 8.54
C ILE A 430 -31.70 36.21 9.18
N ARG A 431 -30.43 36.00 8.83
CA ARG A 431 -29.28 36.80 9.23
C ARG A 431 -28.37 37.09 8.05
N GLN A 432 -27.68 38.21 8.08
CA GLN A 432 -26.66 38.57 7.11
C GLN A 432 -25.26 38.24 7.64
N ILE A 433 -24.42 37.64 6.79
CA ILE A 433 -23.03 37.35 7.13
C ILE A 433 -22.24 38.66 7.12
N VAL A 434 -21.67 39.03 8.26
CA VAL A 434 -20.90 40.28 8.43
C VAL A 434 -19.39 40.06 8.38
N ARG A 435 -18.93 38.86 8.74
CA ARG A 435 -17.51 38.51 8.73
C ARG A 435 -17.33 37.01 8.56
N VAL A 436 -16.29 36.63 7.83
CA VAL A 436 -15.90 35.23 7.63
C VAL A 436 -14.41 35.10 7.96
N VAL A 437 -14.07 34.14 8.81
CA VAL A 437 -12.67 33.85 9.19
C VAL A 437 -12.39 32.39 8.88
N GLY A 438 -11.65 32.12 7.80
CA GLY A 438 -11.25 30.78 7.40
C GLY A 438 -9.88 30.39 7.98
N VAL A 439 -9.85 29.39 8.85
CA VAL A 439 -8.60 28.79 9.36
C VAL A 439 -8.75 27.27 9.30
N ALA A 440 -8.08 26.63 8.34
CA ALA A 440 -8.17 25.18 8.17
C ALA A 440 -7.89 24.46 9.51
N PRO A 441 -8.75 23.51 9.93
CA PRO A 441 -9.77 22.82 9.13
C PRO A 441 -11.19 23.44 9.14
N TYR A 442 -11.39 24.63 9.72
CA TYR A 442 -12.72 25.23 9.94
C TYR A 442 -12.86 26.64 9.35
N MET A 443 -14.10 27.10 9.26
CA MET A 443 -14.43 28.47 8.85
C MET A 443 -15.52 29.02 9.76
N ASN A 444 -15.21 30.14 10.43
CA ASN A 444 -16.12 30.82 11.35
C ASN A 444 -16.94 31.85 10.57
N ILE A 445 -18.25 31.74 10.67
CA ILE A 445 -19.22 32.60 10.01
C ILE A 445 -19.87 33.48 11.08
N PHE A 446 -19.58 34.77 11.03
CA PHE A 446 -20.17 35.76 11.92
C PHE A 446 -21.37 36.39 11.21
N VAL A 447 -22.48 36.47 11.94
CA VAL A 447 -23.73 37.02 11.47
C VAL A 447 -24.12 38.27 12.26
N ASP A 448 -25.01 39.07 11.70
CA ASP A 448 -25.59 40.22 12.39
C ASP A 448 -26.61 39.80 13.49
N GLY A 449 -27.04 40.78 14.28
CA GLY A 449 -28.05 40.61 15.32
C GLY A 449 -27.54 39.96 16.62
N ASP A 450 -28.50 39.46 17.41
CA ASP A 450 -28.25 38.87 18.73
C ASP A 450 -27.58 37.50 18.65
N LEU A 451 -27.10 37.02 19.81
CA LEU A 451 -26.55 35.68 19.96
C LEU A 451 -27.52 34.61 19.45
N LEU A 452 -26.97 33.62 18.73
CA LEU A 452 -27.71 32.45 18.28
C LEU A 452 -27.95 31.50 19.46
N ASP A 453 -29.14 30.90 19.55
CA ASP A 453 -29.45 29.88 20.56
C ASP A 453 -28.81 28.54 20.14
N PRO A 454 -27.84 28.00 20.91
CA PRO A 454 -27.20 26.74 20.55
C PRO A 454 -28.15 25.54 20.41
N LYS A 455 -29.28 25.52 21.13
CA LYS A 455 -30.25 24.41 21.05
C LYS A 455 -31.10 24.48 19.78
N ARG A 456 -31.40 25.68 19.30
CA ARG A 456 -32.27 25.91 18.13
C ARG A 456 -31.52 26.15 16.84
N SER A 457 -30.27 26.58 16.93
CA SER A 457 -29.42 26.92 15.78
C SER A 457 -28.21 26.01 15.65
N GLY A 458 -27.79 25.32 16.72
CA GLY A 458 -26.66 24.38 16.66
C GLY A 458 -27.02 23.05 16.01
N TYR A 459 -26.01 22.22 15.74
CA TYR A 459 -26.19 20.88 15.22
C TYR A 459 -27.23 20.08 16.04
N PRO A 460 -28.17 19.35 15.40
CA PRO A 460 -28.28 19.06 13.97
C PRO A 460 -29.20 20.02 13.18
N ASN A 461 -29.48 21.22 13.69
CA ASN A 461 -30.35 22.18 12.99
C ASN A 461 -29.75 22.64 11.66
N LYS A 462 -30.60 22.87 10.65
CA LYS A 462 -30.16 23.14 9.27
C LYS A 462 -29.75 24.59 9.05
N ILE A 463 -28.76 24.79 8.18
CA ILE A 463 -28.41 26.06 7.59
C ILE A 463 -29.02 26.12 6.19
N THR A 464 -29.77 27.17 5.92
CA THR A 464 -30.32 27.46 4.58
C THR A 464 -29.74 28.77 4.12
N ILE A 465 -29.07 28.77 2.97
CA ILE A 465 -28.65 30.02 2.32
C ILE A 465 -29.84 30.57 1.54
N ILE A 466 -30.06 31.87 1.70
CA ILE A 466 -31.14 32.61 1.05
C ILE A 466 -30.48 33.52 0.02
N GLU A 467 -30.74 33.24 -1.26
CA GLU A 467 -30.24 34.03 -2.40
C GLU A 467 -30.77 35.45 -2.42
#